data_AF-A0A924C437-F1
#
_entry.id   AF-A0A924C437-F1
#
_cell.length_a   1.000
_cell.length_b   1.000
_cell.length_c   1.000
_cell.angle_alpha   90.00
_cell.angle_beta   90.00
_cell.angle_gamma   90.00
#
_symmetry.space_group_name_H-M   'P 1'
#
loop_
_entity.id
_entity.type
_entity.pdbx_description
1 polymer ?
#
loop_
_entity_poly.entity_id
_entity_poly.type
_entity_poly.pdbx_seq_one_letter_code
_entity_poly.pdbx_strand_id
1 'polypeptide(L)'
;TELAATGTIGVGYNTIRFDDEITRFMFWRNLIDPYAREWQNSCGRWDILDVVRTTYALRPEGIEWPRHDDGRPSFRLSDLTAANGIVHEAAHDALSDVRATIALARLIRDRQPKLFEFCLGLHKKDRVAAEMGLPEHKPFLHVSGMVPVERGCIAMVWPLAIHPSNKNEVIVWDLAADPAELAMLDAAAIRLRLFSKTEALPEGVTRLPIKTIHLNKSPIVIGNLKTLSPAMAARWGIVTETALLHAQHAAALPDLSTLWRDVFQRDPQATPDVDEDLYGGFVNNGDRRLLDQLRALSPAALANAKPAFADARLEEILFRYRARNFPATLSESETARWEEHRAARLYEGAGGARNVDMLFGEIDALSETADERAEAILGTLYDYVEMIAPAH
;
A
#
# COMPACT_ATOMS: atom_id res chain seq x y z
N THR A 1 10.68 -4.15 -19.40
CA THR A 1 9.27 -4.39 -19.03
C THR A 1 8.45 -3.23 -19.58
N GLU A 2 7.23 -3.46 -20.05
CA GLU A 2 6.36 -2.38 -20.56
C GLU A 2 6.14 -1.28 -19.51
N LEU A 3 6.02 -1.66 -18.23
CA LEU A 3 5.93 -0.74 -17.08
C LEU A 3 7.15 0.17 -16.89
N ALA A 4 8.30 -0.12 -17.51
CA ALA A 4 9.50 0.72 -17.44
C ALA A 4 9.78 1.46 -18.76
N ALA A 5 8.90 1.33 -19.76
CA ALA A 5 9.01 2.09 -21.00
C ALA A 5 8.78 3.58 -20.74
N THR A 6 9.54 4.44 -21.41
CA THR A 6 9.52 5.89 -21.21
C THR A 6 8.11 6.48 -21.23
N GLY A 7 7.77 7.24 -20.19
CA GLY A 7 6.46 7.91 -20.07
C GLY A 7 5.31 7.03 -19.59
N THR A 8 5.57 5.78 -19.17
CA THR A 8 4.52 4.86 -18.75
C THR A 8 4.05 5.16 -17.32
N ILE A 9 2.73 5.30 -17.14
CA ILE A 9 2.10 5.36 -15.82
C ILE A 9 1.47 3.99 -15.54
N GLY A 10 2.06 3.23 -14.62
CA GLY A 10 1.47 1.97 -14.15
C GLY A 10 0.19 2.26 -13.37
N VAL A 11 -0.92 1.63 -13.73
CA VAL A 11 -2.23 1.89 -13.13
C VAL A 11 -3.04 0.61 -12.97
N GLY A 12 -3.83 0.54 -11.91
CA GLY A 12 -4.77 -0.53 -11.63
C GLY A 12 -5.85 -0.08 -10.64
N TYR A 13 -6.50 -1.06 -10.02
CA TYR A 13 -7.56 -0.83 -9.02
C TYR A 13 -7.09 -1.33 -7.66
N ASN A 14 -6.81 -0.43 -6.72
CA ASN A 14 -6.13 -0.74 -5.45
C ASN A 14 -4.67 -1.22 -5.60
N THR A 15 -4.05 -0.94 -6.76
CA THR A 15 -2.70 -1.40 -7.13
C THR A 15 -1.60 -0.88 -6.22
N ILE A 16 -1.71 0.36 -5.72
CA ILE A 16 -0.61 1.00 -4.97
C ILE A 16 -0.40 0.33 -3.62
N ARG A 17 -1.46 -0.23 -3.04
CA ARG A 17 -1.44 -0.87 -1.72
C ARG A 17 -1.28 -2.39 -1.80
N PHE A 18 -1.32 -2.97 -3.00
CA PHE A 18 -1.28 -4.42 -3.19
C PHE A 18 -0.34 -4.85 -4.33
N ASP A 19 -0.76 -4.74 -5.60
CA ASP A 19 -0.02 -5.26 -6.76
C ASP A 19 1.38 -4.64 -6.91
N ASP A 20 1.54 -3.36 -6.56
CA ASP A 20 2.83 -2.70 -6.56
C ASP A 20 3.77 -3.26 -5.49
N GLU A 21 3.24 -3.62 -4.32
CA GLU A 21 4.02 -4.26 -3.26
C GLU A 21 4.46 -5.65 -3.70
N ILE A 22 3.57 -6.44 -4.30
CA ILE A 22 3.91 -7.73 -4.92
C ILE A 22 5.03 -7.55 -5.96
N THR A 23 4.89 -6.56 -6.85
CA THR A 23 5.87 -6.27 -7.89
C THR A 23 7.23 -5.88 -7.30
N ARG A 24 7.24 -5.02 -6.29
CA ARG A 24 8.48 -4.59 -5.61
C ARG A 24 9.20 -5.76 -4.96
N PHE A 25 8.47 -6.59 -4.22
CA PHE A 25 9.04 -7.76 -3.56
C PHE A 25 9.46 -8.84 -4.56
N MET A 26 8.73 -9.00 -5.68
CA MET A 26 9.14 -9.86 -6.78
C MET A 26 10.45 -9.36 -7.40
N PHE A 27 10.57 -8.05 -7.66
CA PHE A 27 11.80 -7.47 -8.21
C PHE A 27 12.97 -7.60 -7.25
N TRP A 28 12.74 -7.34 -5.96
CA TRP A 28 13.73 -7.54 -4.89
C TRP A 28 14.32 -8.95 -4.90
N ARG A 29 13.46 -9.97 -4.87
CA ARG A 29 13.89 -11.38 -4.87
C ARG A 29 14.50 -11.85 -6.20
N ASN A 30 14.32 -11.09 -7.27
CA ASN A 30 14.84 -11.38 -8.61
C ASN A 30 15.93 -10.40 -9.05
N LEU A 31 16.59 -9.74 -8.08
CA LEU A 31 17.76 -8.87 -8.28
C LEU A 31 17.47 -7.64 -9.17
N ILE A 32 16.20 -7.28 -9.38
CA ILE A 32 15.75 -6.13 -10.16
C ILE A 32 15.59 -4.92 -9.23
N ASP A 33 15.84 -3.70 -9.71
CA ASP A 33 15.48 -2.49 -8.95
C ASP A 33 13.97 -2.44 -8.67
N PRO A 34 13.53 -2.50 -7.39
CA PRO A 34 12.12 -2.53 -7.04
C PRO A 34 11.34 -1.26 -7.40
N TYR A 35 12.03 -0.13 -7.54
CA TYR A 35 11.43 1.20 -7.63
C TYR A 35 11.67 1.91 -8.96
N ALA A 36 12.69 1.52 -9.73
CA ALA A 36 13.09 2.23 -10.97
C ALA A 36 11.92 2.47 -11.93
N ARG A 37 11.07 1.46 -12.17
CA ARG A 37 9.87 1.55 -13.03
C ARG A 37 8.84 2.59 -12.58
N GLU A 38 8.93 3.06 -11.34
CA GLU A 38 7.93 3.95 -10.73
C GLU A 38 8.25 5.44 -10.95
N TRP A 39 9.44 5.76 -11.47
CA TRP A 39 9.90 7.16 -11.62
C TRP A 39 10.94 7.40 -12.73
N GLN A 40 11.79 6.42 -13.06
CA GLN A 40 12.78 6.60 -14.13
C GLN A 40 12.10 6.77 -15.48
N ASN A 41 12.79 7.41 -16.43
CA ASN A 41 12.28 7.61 -17.79
C ASN A 41 10.90 8.27 -17.85
N SER A 42 10.63 9.20 -16.92
CA SER A 42 9.31 9.85 -16.78
C SER A 42 8.14 8.87 -16.54
N CYS A 43 8.43 7.69 -15.99
CA CYS A 43 7.40 6.77 -15.55
C CYS A 43 6.72 7.29 -14.27
N GLY A 44 5.57 6.69 -13.94
CA GLY A 44 4.80 7.01 -12.75
C GLY A 44 3.88 5.87 -12.33
N ARG A 45 3.12 6.09 -11.25
CA ARG A 45 2.12 5.14 -10.76
C ARG A 45 0.82 5.83 -10.38
N TRP A 46 -0.29 5.15 -10.57
CA TRP A 46 -1.61 5.69 -10.29
C TRP A 46 -2.59 4.60 -9.86
N ASP A 47 -3.70 4.98 -9.23
CA ASP A 47 -4.67 4.03 -8.70
C ASP A 47 -6.09 4.59 -8.86
N ILE A 48 -6.95 3.84 -9.53
CA ILE A 48 -8.31 4.26 -9.85
C ILE A 48 -9.23 4.23 -8.62
N LEU A 49 -8.93 3.45 -7.59
CA LEU A 49 -9.82 3.31 -6.43
C LEU A 49 -10.06 4.64 -5.70
N ASP A 50 -9.00 5.40 -5.43
CA ASP A 50 -9.17 6.70 -4.75
C ASP A 50 -9.76 7.76 -5.72
N VAL A 51 -9.64 7.59 -7.04
CA VAL A 51 -10.36 8.41 -8.04
C VAL A 51 -11.87 8.15 -8.01
N VAL A 52 -12.27 6.88 -7.89
CA VAL A 52 -13.67 6.47 -7.73
C VAL A 52 -14.26 7.11 -6.47
N ARG A 53 -13.58 6.99 -5.33
CA ARG A 53 -13.99 7.61 -4.06
C ARG A 53 -14.11 9.12 -4.18
N THR A 54 -13.18 9.77 -4.87
CA THR A 54 -13.19 11.22 -5.09
C THR A 54 -14.38 11.64 -5.95
N THR A 55 -14.69 10.86 -6.98
CA THR A 55 -15.84 11.10 -7.85
C THR A 55 -17.13 10.96 -7.04
N TYR A 56 -17.29 9.90 -6.26
CA TYR A 56 -18.43 9.72 -5.35
C TYR A 56 -18.60 10.87 -4.35
N ALA A 57 -17.50 11.29 -3.72
CA ALA A 57 -17.53 12.29 -2.66
C ALA A 57 -17.85 13.70 -3.16
N LEU A 58 -17.38 14.05 -4.36
CA LEU A 58 -17.41 15.42 -4.86
C LEU A 58 -18.35 15.64 -6.03
N ARG A 59 -18.39 14.71 -7.00
CA ARG A 59 -19.10 14.85 -8.27
C ARG A 59 -19.75 13.52 -8.67
N PRO A 60 -20.71 13.01 -7.89
CA PRO A 60 -21.30 11.70 -8.11
C PRO A 60 -22.19 11.62 -9.36
N GLU A 61 -22.56 12.77 -9.94
CA GLU A 61 -23.52 12.85 -11.03
C GLU A 61 -23.02 12.11 -12.27
N GLY A 62 -23.93 11.35 -12.90
CA GLY A 62 -23.67 10.63 -14.15
C GLY A 62 -23.01 9.27 -13.98
N ILE A 63 -22.88 8.76 -12.75
CA ILE A 63 -22.41 7.41 -12.43
C ILE A 63 -23.41 6.77 -11.46
N GLU A 64 -23.76 5.52 -11.70
CA GLU A 64 -24.58 4.73 -10.79
C GLU A 64 -23.72 4.15 -9.66
N TRP A 65 -24.12 4.40 -8.42
CA TRP A 65 -23.37 4.02 -7.23
C TRP A 65 -24.05 2.85 -6.52
N PRO A 66 -23.56 1.60 -6.69
CA PRO A 66 -24.15 0.43 -6.08
C PRO A 66 -24.08 0.52 -4.56
N ARG A 67 -25.00 -0.16 -3.87
CA ARG A 67 -25.06 -0.23 -2.41
C ARG A 67 -25.11 -1.67 -1.95
N HIS A 68 -24.53 -1.93 -0.79
CA HIS A 68 -24.70 -3.18 -0.06
C HIS A 68 -26.11 -3.25 0.56
N ASP A 69 -26.48 -4.41 1.08
CA ASP A 69 -27.77 -4.64 1.74
C ASP A 69 -28.00 -3.72 2.96
N ASP A 70 -26.91 -3.29 3.61
CA ASP A 70 -26.94 -2.33 4.71
C ASP A 70 -27.06 -0.86 4.25
N GLY A 71 -27.17 -0.62 2.95
CA GLY A 71 -27.33 0.70 2.34
C GLY A 71 -26.02 1.48 2.12
N ARG A 72 -24.87 1.00 2.60
CA ARG A 72 -23.56 1.65 2.35
C ARG A 72 -23.15 1.48 0.88
N PRO A 73 -22.50 2.47 0.27
CA PRO A 73 -22.07 2.35 -1.12
C PRO A 73 -20.94 1.30 -1.24
N SER A 74 -20.97 0.54 -2.33
CA SER A 74 -19.90 -0.38 -2.68
C SER A 74 -18.91 0.29 -3.63
N PHE A 75 -17.61 0.14 -3.32
CA PHE A 75 -16.52 0.46 -4.23
C PHE A 75 -15.81 -0.80 -4.73
N ARG A 76 -16.50 -1.95 -4.77
CA ARG A 76 -15.95 -3.13 -5.45
C ARG A 76 -16.06 -2.94 -6.95
N LEU A 77 -15.01 -3.33 -7.68
CA LEU A 77 -14.98 -3.20 -9.15
C LEU A 77 -16.14 -3.96 -9.81
N SER A 78 -16.43 -5.17 -9.36
CA SER A 78 -17.58 -5.98 -9.78
C SER A 78 -18.91 -5.22 -9.67
N ASP A 79 -19.15 -4.60 -8.52
CA ASP A 79 -20.44 -3.98 -8.23
C ASP A 79 -20.61 -2.70 -9.05
N LEU A 80 -19.55 -1.90 -9.16
CA LEU A 80 -19.55 -0.66 -9.96
C LEU A 80 -19.73 -0.95 -11.45
N THR A 81 -19.07 -1.98 -11.96
CA THR A 81 -19.17 -2.36 -13.38
C THR A 81 -20.57 -2.87 -13.71
N ALA A 82 -21.13 -3.74 -12.86
CA ALA A 82 -22.51 -4.22 -13.01
C ALA A 82 -23.54 -3.07 -12.98
N ALA A 83 -23.43 -2.15 -12.01
CA ALA A 83 -24.35 -1.03 -11.87
C ALA A 83 -24.30 -0.04 -13.05
N ASN A 84 -23.16 0.06 -13.75
CA ASN A 84 -22.96 1.00 -14.85
C ASN A 84 -22.99 0.34 -16.24
N GLY A 85 -23.45 -0.92 -16.35
CA GLY A 85 -23.58 -1.63 -17.62
C GLY A 85 -22.23 -1.91 -18.31
N ILE A 86 -21.15 -2.02 -17.53
CA ILE A 86 -19.82 -2.37 -18.02
C ILE A 86 -19.68 -3.89 -17.98
N VAL A 87 -19.31 -4.48 -19.12
CA VAL A 87 -19.09 -5.94 -19.23
C VAL A 87 -17.96 -6.36 -18.30
N HIS A 88 -18.26 -7.32 -17.43
CA HIS A 88 -17.34 -7.93 -16.49
C HIS A 88 -17.62 -9.45 -16.46
N GLU A 89 -17.09 -10.18 -17.44
CA GLU A 89 -17.47 -11.58 -17.72
C GLU A 89 -17.13 -12.53 -16.57
N ALA A 90 -15.87 -12.53 -16.14
CA ALA A 90 -15.39 -13.35 -15.03
C ALA A 90 -14.70 -12.44 -14.01
N ALA A 91 -15.43 -12.03 -12.97
CA ALA A 91 -14.81 -11.37 -11.83
C ALA A 91 -13.69 -12.26 -11.27
N HIS A 92 -12.54 -11.66 -10.98
CA HIS A 92 -11.31 -12.34 -10.54
C HIS A 92 -10.50 -13.07 -11.63
N ASP A 93 -10.81 -12.86 -12.92
CA ASP A 93 -9.82 -13.06 -13.99
C ASP A 93 -8.99 -11.78 -14.18
N ALA A 94 -7.66 -11.93 -14.22
CA ALA A 94 -6.75 -10.79 -14.28
C ALA A 94 -6.98 -9.91 -15.52
N LEU A 95 -7.29 -10.50 -16.67
CA LEU A 95 -7.56 -9.74 -17.90
C LEU A 95 -8.92 -9.04 -17.84
N SER A 96 -9.94 -9.73 -17.32
CA SER A 96 -11.27 -9.16 -17.07
C SER A 96 -11.20 -7.95 -16.14
N ASP A 97 -10.48 -8.05 -15.01
CA ASP A 97 -10.31 -6.96 -14.05
C ASP A 97 -9.56 -5.75 -14.66
N VAL A 98 -8.56 -6.00 -15.52
CA VAL A 98 -7.87 -4.94 -16.28
C VAL A 98 -8.84 -4.23 -17.23
N ARG A 99 -9.64 -4.97 -18.00
CA ARG A 99 -10.62 -4.38 -18.93
C ARG A 99 -11.71 -3.60 -18.20
N ALA A 100 -12.20 -4.14 -17.09
CA ALA A 100 -13.15 -3.49 -16.20
C ALA A 100 -12.59 -2.19 -15.62
N THR A 101 -11.35 -2.20 -15.16
CA THR A 101 -10.66 -1.00 -14.65
C THR A 101 -10.53 0.08 -15.72
N ILE A 102 -10.13 -0.29 -16.95
CA ILE A 102 -10.04 0.64 -18.09
C ILE A 102 -11.42 1.24 -18.42
N ALA A 103 -12.46 0.41 -18.47
CA ALA A 103 -13.81 0.86 -18.78
C ALA A 103 -14.36 1.82 -17.71
N LEU A 104 -14.15 1.51 -16.42
CA LEU A 104 -14.54 2.39 -15.33
C LEU A 104 -13.77 3.71 -15.34
N ALA A 105 -12.47 3.68 -15.60
CA ALA A 105 -11.67 4.90 -15.74
C ALA A 105 -12.16 5.78 -16.91
N ARG A 106 -12.53 5.17 -18.05
CA ARG A 106 -13.15 5.88 -19.19
C ARG A 106 -14.50 6.48 -18.81
N LEU A 107 -15.35 5.74 -18.11
CA LEU A 107 -16.63 6.27 -17.62
C LEU A 107 -16.43 7.52 -16.76
N ILE A 108 -15.52 7.48 -15.78
CA ILE A 108 -15.23 8.64 -14.92
C ILE A 108 -14.69 9.81 -15.75
N ARG A 109 -13.75 9.55 -16.67
CA ARG A 109 -13.20 10.59 -17.55
C ARG A 109 -14.28 11.23 -18.40
N ASP A 110 -15.20 10.45 -18.96
CA ASP A 110 -16.22 10.96 -19.88
C ASP A 110 -17.32 11.75 -19.13
N ARG A 111 -17.67 11.33 -17.91
CA ARG A 111 -18.68 12.01 -17.07
C ARG A 111 -18.13 13.18 -16.27
N GLN A 112 -16.88 13.10 -15.81
CA GLN A 112 -16.23 14.06 -14.91
C GLN A 112 -14.79 14.39 -15.37
N PRO A 113 -14.58 14.94 -16.58
CA PRO A 113 -13.26 15.08 -17.20
C PRO A 113 -12.28 15.94 -16.40
N LYS A 114 -12.74 17.08 -15.86
CA LYS A 114 -11.90 17.98 -15.06
C LYS A 114 -11.42 17.32 -13.76
N LEU A 115 -12.28 16.51 -13.13
CA LEU A 115 -11.93 15.76 -11.92
C LEU A 115 -10.89 14.69 -12.27
N PHE A 116 -11.12 13.95 -13.36
CA PHE A 116 -10.19 12.92 -13.82
C PHE A 116 -8.80 13.49 -14.11
N GLU A 117 -8.72 14.61 -14.86
CA GLU A 117 -7.45 15.29 -15.15
C GLU A 117 -6.74 15.77 -13.88
N PHE A 118 -7.49 16.35 -12.94
CA PHE A 118 -6.96 16.78 -11.65
C PHE A 118 -6.36 15.59 -10.87
N CYS A 119 -7.14 14.51 -10.71
CA CYS A 119 -6.70 13.31 -10.00
C CYS A 119 -5.52 12.63 -10.69
N LEU A 120 -5.48 12.65 -12.04
CA LEU A 120 -4.33 12.14 -12.79
C LEU A 120 -3.10 12.96 -12.47
N GLY A 121 -3.18 14.30 -12.41
CA GLY A 121 -2.05 15.16 -12.04
C GLY A 121 -1.40 14.82 -10.69
N LEU A 122 -2.18 14.26 -9.75
CA LEU A 122 -1.70 13.84 -8.42
C LEU A 122 -0.83 12.59 -8.42
N HIS A 123 -0.60 11.93 -9.57
CA HIS A 123 0.43 10.88 -9.66
C HIS A 123 1.85 11.43 -9.42
N LYS A 124 2.05 12.75 -9.53
CA LYS A 124 3.33 13.42 -9.29
C LYS A 124 3.39 13.96 -7.87
N LYS A 125 4.39 13.52 -7.09
CA LYS A 125 4.62 13.97 -5.71
C LYS A 125 4.72 15.49 -5.57
N ASP A 126 5.30 16.18 -6.56
CA ASP A 126 5.46 17.64 -6.49
C ASP A 126 4.11 18.36 -6.64
N ARG A 127 3.18 17.79 -7.43
CA ARG A 127 1.81 18.28 -7.54
C ARG A 127 1.05 18.04 -6.23
N VAL A 128 1.24 16.88 -5.60
CA VAL A 128 0.66 16.56 -4.29
C VAL A 128 1.14 17.55 -3.23
N ALA A 129 2.44 17.83 -3.16
CA ALA A 129 3.00 18.79 -2.21
C ALA A 129 2.43 20.20 -2.41
N ALA A 130 2.27 20.63 -3.67
CA ALA A 130 1.66 21.92 -4.01
C ALA A 130 0.19 22.00 -3.56
N GLU A 131 -0.61 20.95 -3.75
CA GLU A 131 -2.01 20.90 -3.30
C GLU A 131 -2.14 20.84 -1.77
N MET A 132 -1.17 20.26 -1.07
CA MET A 132 -1.09 20.33 0.40
C MET A 132 -0.69 21.72 0.91
N GLY A 133 -0.22 22.62 0.03
CA GLY A 133 0.26 23.95 0.40
C GLY A 133 1.67 23.99 0.99
N LEU A 134 2.44 22.89 0.91
CA LEU A 134 3.77 22.79 1.52
C LEU A 134 4.78 23.77 0.88
N PRO A 135 5.72 24.37 1.66
CA PRO A 135 5.98 24.11 3.08
C PRO A 135 5.09 24.89 4.06
N GLU A 136 4.18 25.75 3.58
CA GLU A 136 3.24 26.44 4.45
C GLU A 136 2.17 25.48 4.97
N HIS A 137 1.69 25.71 6.20
CA HIS A 137 0.59 24.91 6.75
C HIS A 137 -0.74 25.55 6.38
N LYS A 138 -1.55 24.83 5.58
CA LYS A 138 -2.89 25.23 5.17
C LYS A 138 -3.84 24.04 5.23
N PRO A 139 -5.14 24.25 5.50
CA PRO A 139 -6.11 23.18 5.43
C PRO A 139 -6.29 22.74 3.97
N PHE A 140 -6.46 21.44 3.76
CA PHE A 140 -6.78 20.86 2.45
C PHE A 140 -7.78 19.71 2.61
N LEU A 141 -8.45 19.33 1.53
CA LEU A 141 -9.31 18.14 1.53
C LEU A 141 -8.48 16.91 1.20
N HIS A 142 -8.73 15.80 1.89
CA HIS A 142 -8.13 14.51 1.62
C HIS A 142 -9.21 13.44 1.43
N VAL A 143 -9.12 12.69 0.34
CA VAL A 143 -9.99 11.52 0.10
C VAL A 143 -9.19 10.24 0.35
N SER A 144 -9.73 9.36 1.19
CA SER A 144 -9.06 8.11 1.56
C SER A 144 -10.06 7.05 2.04
N GLY A 145 -9.81 5.79 1.70
CA GLY A 145 -10.54 4.66 2.28
C GLY A 145 -10.39 4.49 3.79
N MET A 146 -9.46 5.20 4.45
CA MET A 146 -9.36 5.25 5.92
C MET A 146 -10.36 6.23 6.55
N VAL A 147 -10.96 7.11 5.77
CA VAL A 147 -12.07 7.94 6.22
C VAL A 147 -13.37 7.15 6.01
N PRO A 148 -14.26 7.05 7.03
CA PRO A 148 -15.50 6.30 6.93
C PRO A 148 -16.34 6.69 5.71
N VAL A 149 -17.03 5.72 5.14
CA VAL A 149 -17.83 5.91 3.91
C VAL A 149 -19.07 6.77 4.15
N GLU A 150 -19.54 6.80 5.40
CA GLU A 150 -20.61 7.66 5.91
C GLU A 150 -20.21 9.14 5.83
N ARG A 151 -18.90 9.43 5.89
CA ARG A 151 -18.31 10.76 5.64
C ARG A 151 -17.84 10.93 4.19
N GLY A 152 -18.34 10.10 3.27
CA GLY A 152 -17.97 10.16 1.85
C GLY A 152 -16.50 9.83 1.56
N CYS A 153 -15.80 9.17 2.50
CA CYS A 153 -14.35 8.97 2.42
C CYS A 153 -13.53 10.27 2.31
N ILE A 154 -14.09 11.42 2.70
CA ILE A 154 -13.45 12.74 2.60
C ILE A 154 -13.35 13.42 3.96
N ALA A 155 -12.21 14.06 4.21
CA ALA A 155 -11.97 14.87 5.39
C ALA A 155 -11.28 16.18 5.02
N MET A 156 -11.55 17.25 5.77
CA MET A 156 -10.69 18.44 5.77
C MET A 156 -9.59 18.22 6.80
N VAL A 157 -8.34 18.37 6.40
CA VAL A 157 -7.20 18.03 7.25
C VAL A 157 -6.19 19.18 7.30
N TRP A 158 -5.36 19.17 8.34
CA TRP A 158 -4.27 20.12 8.55
C TRP A 158 -2.92 19.38 8.59
N PRO A 159 -1.88 19.84 7.85
CA PRO A 159 -0.54 19.26 7.95
C PRO A 159 0.14 19.68 9.26
N LEU A 160 0.47 18.71 10.10
CA LEU A 160 1.14 18.92 11.39
C LEU A 160 2.66 18.99 11.23
N ALA A 161 3.24 18.05 10.48
CA ALA A 161 4.67 17.97 10.23
C ALA A 161 5.00 17.00 9.09
N ILE A 162 6.19 17.15 8.49
CA ILE A 162 6.82 16.06 7.71
C ILE A 162 7.23 14.95 8.69
N HIS A 163 6.99 13.69 8.32
CA HIS A 163 7.35 12.54 9.15
C HIS A 163 8.87 12.49 9.40
N PRO A 164 9.32 12.27 10.65
CA PRO A 164 10.72 12.48 11.04
C PRO A 164 11.72 11.55 10.35
N SER A 165 11.30 10.35 9.95
CA SER A 165 12.13 9.37 9.23
C SER A 165 11.75 9.18 7.76
N ASN A 166 10.69 9.83 7.27
CA ASN A 166 10.19 9.65 5.91
C ASN A 166 9.76 10.98 5.28
N LYS A 167 10.65 11.56 4.47
CA LYS A 167 10.39 12.86 3.81
C LYS A 167 9.21 12.86 2.82
N ASN A 168 8.73 11.68 2.40
CA ASN A 168 7.58 11.56 1.51
C ASN A 168 6.27 11.37 2.29
N GLU A 169 6.27 11.55 3.61
CA GLU A 169 5.12 11.31 4.45
C GLU A 169 4.82 12.54 5.31
N VAL A 170 3.55 12.92 5.38
CA VAL A 170 3.07 14.10 6.13
C VAL A 170 2.11 13.60 7.19
N ILE A 171 2.36 13.99 8.43
CA ILE A 171 1.46 13.77 9.56
C ILE A 171 0.35 14.82 9.46
N VAL A 172 -0.90 14.39 9.46
CA VAL A 172 -2.07 15.26 9.32
C VAL A 172 -3.06 15.04 10.45
N TRP A 173 -3.78 16.10 10.79
CA TRP A 173 -4.90 16.09 11.73
C TRP A 173 -6.23 16.22 10.97
N ASP A 174 -7.22 15.39 11.29
CA ASP A 174 -8.59 15.56 10.80
C ASP A 174 -9.30 16.69 11.56
N LEU A 175 -9.61 17.78 10.85
CA LEU A 175 -10.19 19.00 11.41
C LEU A 175 -11.65 18.84 11.83
N ALA A 176 -12.24 17.64 11.71
CA ALA A 176 -13.50 17.33 12.40
C ALA A 176 -13.37 17.40 13.94
N ALA A 177 -12.16 17.30 14.48
CA ALA A 177 -11.86 17.41 15.90
C ALA A 177 -10.89 18.56 16.21
N ASP A 178 -10.93 19.11 17.42
CA ASP A 178 -10.11 20.24 17.84
C ASP A 178 -8.66 19.80 18.15
N PRO A 179 -7.65 20.29 17.41
CA PRO A 179 -6.24 19.94 17.64
C PRO A 179 -5.63 20.57 18.89
N ALA A 180 -6.34 21.46 19.60
CA ALA A 180 -5.84 22.06 20.83
C ALA A 180 -5.44 21.02 21.91
N GLU A 181 -6.04 19.82 21.89
CA GLU A 181 -5.65 18.74 22.82
C GLU A 181 -4.18 18.33 22.69
N LEU A 182 -3.57 18.48 21.50
CA LEU A 182 -2.17 18.13 21.26
C LEU A 182 -1.20 18.92 22.13
N ALA A 183 -1.56 20.14 22.55
CA ALA A 183 -0.71 20.96 23.41
C ALA A 183 -0.52 20.37 24.81
N MET A 184 -1.41 19.47 25.23
CA MET A 184 -1.42 18.88 26.57
C MET A 184 -0.92 17.42 26.60
N LEU A 185 -0.59 16.83 25.45
CA LEU A 185 -0.18 15.44 25.34
C LEU A 185 1.33 15.31 25.18
N ASP A 186 1.91 14.33 25.87
CA ASP A 186 3.28 13.90 25.64
C ASP A 186 3.37 12.79 24.58
N ALA A 187 4.60 12.44 24.19
CA ALA A 187 4.84 11.42 23.17
C ALA A 187 4.26 10.05 23.58
N ALA A 188 4.33 9.69 24.86
CA ALA A 188 3.84 8.39 25.35
C ALA A 188 2.31 8.29 25.23
N ALA A 189 1.58 9.33 25.61
CA ALA A 189 0.13 9.40 25.49
C ALA A 189 -0.31 9.35 24.01
N ILE A 190 0.38 10.06 23.13
CA ILE A 190 0.11 10.01 21.69
C ILE A 190 0.39 8.61 21.13
N ARG A 191 1.53 7.99 21.48
CA ARG A 191 1.88 6.62 21.06
C ARG A 191 0.82 5.60 21.50
N LEU A 192 0.38 5.67 22.76
CA LEU A 192 -0.68 4.82 23.28
C LEU A 192 -1.95 4.93 22.42
N ARG A 193 -2.38 6.16 22.10
CA ARG A 193 -3.60 6.43 21.32
C ARG A 193 -3.48 6.07 19.83
N LEU A 194 -2.28 6.13 19.24
CA LEU A 194 -2.06 5.86 17.82
C LEU A 194 -1.78 4.39 17.50
N PHE A 195 -0.92 3.75 18.30
CA PHE A 195 -0.38 2.42 17.98
C PHE A 195 -1.12 1.28 18.67
N SER A 196 -2.00 1.58 19.63
CA SER A 196 -2.89 0.56 20.21
C SER A 196 -4.07 0.27 19.29
N LYS A 197 -4.51 -1.00 19.31
CA LYS A 197 -5.83 -1.38 18.77
C LYS A 197 -6.91 -0.70 19.60
N THR A 198 -8.03 -0.32 18.98
CA THR A 198 -9.14 0.37 19.66
C THR A 198 -9.63 -0.39 20.89
N GLU A 199 -9.74 -1.71 20.80
CA GLU A 199 -10.18 -2.59 21.90
C GLU A 199 -9.19 -2.67 23.07
N ALA A 200 -7.93 -2.29 22.83
CA ALA A 200 -6.86 -2.28 23.84
C ALA A 200 -6.67 -0.88 24.47
N LEU A 201 -7.43 0.13 24.05
CA LEU A 201 -7.36 1.46 24.67
C LEU A 201 -8.04 1.43 26.04
N PRO A 202 -7.48 2.14 27.05
CA PRO A 202 -8.13 2.29 28.35
C PRO A 202 -9.53 2.92 28.23
N GLU A 203 -10.41 2.63 29.18
CA GLU A 203 -11.74 3.22 29.23
C GLU A 203 -11.66 4.76 29.26
N GLY A 204 -12.46 5.42 28.42
CA GLY A 204 -12.46 6.87 28.26
C GLY A 204 -11.35 7.44 27.36
N VAL A 205 -10.39 6.62 26.90
CA VAL A 205 -9.33 7.04 25.97
C VAL A 205 -9.75 6.77 24.53
N THR A 206 -9.82 7.83 23.72
CA THR A 206 -10.19 7.74 22.29
C THR A 206 -8.96 7.79 21.40
N ARG A 207 -9.05 7.23 20.19
CA ARG A 207 -7.99 7.35 19.18
C ARG A 207 -7.85 8.81 18.75
N LEU A 208 -6.61 9.27 18.61
CA LEU A 208 -6.35 10.61 18.06
C LEU A 208 -6.73 10.66 16.57
N PRO A 209 -7.28 11.79 16.09
CA PRO A 209 -7.66 12.01 14.68
C PRO A 209 -6.42 12.31 13.80
N ILE A 210 -5.33 11.57 14.01
CA ILE A 210 -4.08 11.70 13.27
C ILE A 210 -4.02 10.61 12.20
N LYS A 211 -3.53 10.99 11.03
CA LYS A 211 -3.20 10.10 9.92
C LYS A 211 -1.87 10.51 9.31
N THR A 212 -1.23 9.62 8.57
CA THR A 212 -0.14 10.01 7.67
C THR A 212 -0.55 9.89 6.20
N ILE A 213 -0.10 10.83 5.37
CA ILE A 213 -0.31 10.86 3.93
C ILE A 213 1.04 10.72 3.22
N HIS A 214 1.15 9.73 2.34
CA HIS A 214 2.35 9.45 1.57
C HIS A 214 2.29 10.14 0.20
N LEU A 215 3.16 11.12 -0.05
CA LEU A 215 3.22 11.90 -1.29
C LEU A 215 3.47 11.04 -2.53
N ASN A 216 4.21 9.94 -2.39
CA ASN A 216 4.60 9.03 -3.48
C ASN A 216 3.63 7.86 -3.70
N LYS A 217 2.46 7.89 -3.06
CA LYS A 217 1.37 6.90 -3.22
C LYS A 217 0.13 7.49 -3.89
N SER A 218 0.35 8.51 -4.73
CA SER A 218 -0.68 9.23 -5.49
C SER A 218 -1.93 9.60 -4.66
N PRO A 219 -1.76 10.20 -3.47
CA PRO A 219 -2.88 10.49 -2.58
C PRO A 219 -3.76 11.59 -3.17
N ILE A 220 -5.07 11.47 -2.97
CA ILE A 220 -5.99 12.54 -3.35
C ILE A 220 -5.95 13.64 -2.30
N VAL A 221 -5.39 14.79 -2.68
CA VAL A 221 -5.34 16.02 -1.89
C VAL A 221 -5.79 17.20 -2.72
N ILE A 222 -6.56 18.10 -2.13
CA ILE A 222 -7.18 19.23 -2.84
C ILE A 222 -7.03 20.48 -1.97
N GLY A 223 -6.16 21.40 -2.36
CA GLY A 223 -5.92 22.65 -1.63
C GLY A 223 -7.05 23.66 -1.81
N ASN A 224 -7.76 23.61 -2.94
CA ASN A 224 -8.93 24.44 -3.16
C ASN A 224 -10.17 23.88 -2.43
N LEU A 225 -10.39 24.35 -1.20
CA LEU A 225 -11.52 23.91 -0.35
C LEU A 225 -12.90 24.11 -1.00
N LYS A 226 -13.06 25.10 -1.92
CA LYS A 226 -14.32 25.34 -2.63
C LYS A 226 -14.75 24.18 -3.53
N THR A 227 -13.85 23.21 -3.77
CA THR A 227 -14.18 21.98 -4.51
C THR A 227 -15.26 21.17 -3.80
N LEU A 228 -15.28 21.20 -2.46
CA LEU A 228 -16.36 20.69 -1.63
C LEU A 228 -17.49 21.74 -1.60
N SER A 229 -18.59 21.47 -2.30
CA SER A 229 -19.73 22.38 -2.28
C SER A 229 -20.44 22.34 -0.93
N PRO A 230 -21.19 23.38 -0.53
CA PRO A 230 -21.99 23.36 0.69
C PRO A 230 -22.96 22.17 0.77
N ALA A 231 -23.55 21.78 -0.37
CA ALA A 231 -24.44 20.62 -0.44
C ALA A 231 -23.70 19.30 -0.17
N MET A 232 -22.48 19.13 -0.70
CA MET A 232 -21.67 17.94 -0.42
C MET A 232 -21.11 17.96 1.01
N ALA A 233 -20.70 19.13 1.53
CA ALA A 233 -20.28 19.28 2.92
C ALA A 233 -21.39 18.86 3.88
N ALA A 234 -22.62 19.36 3.67
CA ALA A 234 -23.80 18.96 4.43
C ALA A 234 -24.11 17.46 4.30
N ARG A 235 -24.03 16.91 3.08
CA ARG A 235 -24.25 15.47 2.82
C ARG A 235 -23.30 14.58 3.64
N TRP A 236 -22.05 14.99 3.81
CA TRP A 236 -21.02 14.21 4.51
C TRP A 236 -20.82 14.61 5.97
N GLY A 237 -21.64 15.53 6.50
CA GLY A 237 -21.53 16.01 7.88
C GLY A 237 -20.26 16.83 8.15
N ILE A 238 -19.68 17.47 7.14
CA ILE A 238 -18.50 18.34 7.28
C ILE A 238 -18.98 19.77 7.55
N VAL A 239 -18.80 20.23 8.80
CA VAL A 239 -19.07 21.61 9.20
C VAL A 239 -17.82 22.46 8.89
N THR A 240 -17.85 23.14 7.75
CA THR A 240 -16.68 23.87 7.23
C THR A 240 -16.20 24.96 8.18
N GLU A 241 -17.11 25.70 8.80
CA GLU A 241 -16.80 26.77 9.74
C GLU A 241 -16.05 26.24 10.98
N THR A 242 -16.51 25.11 11.54
CA THR A 242 -15.85 24.44 12.67
C THR A 242 -14.47 23.93 12.26
N ALA A 243 -14.34 23.31 11.09
CA ALA A 243 -13.04 22.83 10.61
C ALA A 243 -12.04 23.99 10.40
N LEU A 244 -12.50 25.14 9.91
CA LEU A 244 -11.66 26.34 9.78
C LEU A 244 -11.29 26.96 11.12
N LEU A 245 -12.16 26.89 12.13
CA LEU A 245 -11.83 27.27 13.51
C LEU A 245 -10.74 26.35 14.08
N HIS A 246 -10.90 25.03 13.95
CA HIS A 246 -9.88 24.06 14.36
C HIS A 246 -8.56 24.26 13.62
N ALA A 247 -8.58 24.70 12.35
CA ALA A 247 -7.37 25.05 11.62
C ALA A 247 -6.63 26.25 12.24
N GLN A 248 -7.35 27.22 12.80
CA GLN A 248 -6.74 28.33 13.55
C GLN A 248 -6.10 27.83 14.85
N HIS A 249 -6.75 26.89 15.55
CA HIS A 249 -6.17 26.25 16.73
C HIS A 249 -4.89 25.48 16.37
N ALA A 250 -4.90 24.74 15.25
CA ALA A 250 -3.73 24.03 14.74
C ALA A 250 -2.57 24.97 14.43
N ALA A 251 -2.86 26.12 13.79
CA ALA A 251 -1.87 27.13 13.46
C ALA A 251 -1.27 27.82 14.71
N ALA A 252 -2.01 27.84 15.82
CA ALA A 252 -1.58 28.40 17.09
C ALA A 252 -0.81 27.40 17.98
N LEU A 253 -0.69 26.13 17.58
CA LEU A 253 0.10 25.15 18.32
C LEU A 253 1.60 25.54 18.32
N PRO A 254 2.33 25.21 19.40
CA PRO A 254 3.77 25.38 19.44
C PRO A 254 4.47 24.46 18.42
N ASP A 255 5.78 24.62 18.24
CA ASP A 255 6.56 23.68 17.45
C ASP A 255 6.54 22.27 18.08
N LEU A 256 5.93 21.32 17.37
CA LEU A 256 5.80 19.93 17.78
C LEU A 256 6.89 19.02 17.16
N SER A 257 7.93 19.57 16.53
CA SER A 257 8.95 18.77 15.83
C SER A 257 9.65 17.75 16.73
N THR A 258 9.95 18.11 17.99
CA THR A 258 10.52 17.16 18.96
C THR A 258 9.52 16.09 19.36
N LEU A 259 8.26 16.49 19.62
CA LEU A 259 7.19 15.56 19.95
C LEU A 259 7.01 14.49 18.86
N TRP A 260 7.00 14.88 17.58
CA TRP A 260 6.85 13.93 16.49
C TRP A 260 8.05 12.99 16.34
N ARG A 261 9.27 13.45 16.60
CA ARG A 261 10.45 12.58 16.62
C ARG A 261 10.31 11.49 17.68
N ASP A 262 9.87 11.85 18.88
CA ASP A 262 9.71 10.92 19.99
C ASP A 262 8.51 9.97 19.76
N VAL A 263 7.40 10.48 19.20
CA VAL A 263 6.22 9.68 18.86
C VAL A 263 6.55 8.61 17.84
N PHE A 264 7.26 8.95 16.76
CA PHE A 264 7.57 8.04 15.65
C PHE A 264 8.93 7.35 15.78
N GLN A 265 9.59 7.47 16.93
CA GLN A 265 10.76 6.66 17.24
C GLN A 265 10.36 5.18 17.22
N ARG A 266 11.03 4.39 16.38
CA ARG A 266 10.81 2.95 16.29
C ARG A 266 11.65 2.24 17.34
N ASP A 267 11.02 1.31 18.05
CA ASP A 267 11.75 0.37 18.88
C ASP A 267 12.55 -0.59 18.00
N PRO A 268 13.73 -1.06 18.44
CA PRO A 268 14.48 -2.07 17.71
C PRO A 268 13.60 -3.31 17.47
N GLN A 269 13.32 -3.61 16.21
CA GLN A 269 12.64 -4.84 15.82
C GLN A 269 13.67 -5.92 15.50
N ALA A 270 13.27 -7.19 15.64
CA ALA A 270 14.06 -8.29 15.12
C ALA A 270 14.32 -8.07 13.63
N THR A 271 15.55 -8.35 13.18
CA THR A 271 15.89 -8.29 11.77
C THR A 271 14.99 -9.25 11.00
N PRO A 272 14.19 -8.77 10.04
CA PRO A 272 13.34 -9.65 9.25
C PRO A 272 14.18 -10.55 8.34
N ASP A 273 13.58 -11.60 7.82
CA ASP A 273 14.20 -12.42 6.78
C ASP A 273 14.50 -11.58 5.53
N VAL A 274 15.58 -11.92 4.80
CA VAL A 274 16.04 -11.10 3.66
C VAL A 274 14.99 -10.95 2.55
N ASP A 275 14.08 -11.91 2.38
CA ASP A 275 12.99 -11.81 1.38
C ASP A 275 11.95 -10.75 1.74
N GLU A 276 11.85 -10.43 3.03
CA GLU A 276 10.92 -9.47 3.64
C GLU A 276 11.60 -8.11 3.91
N ASP A 277 12.93 -8.07 3.93
CA ASP A 277 13.73 -6.90 4.27
C ASP A 277 13.93 -5.89 3.12
N LEU A 278 12.98 -5.77 2.19
CA LEU A 278 13.02 -4.75 1.13
C LEU A 278 13.11 -3.32 1.72
N TYR A 279 12.42 -3.09 2.83
CA TYR A 279 12.29 -1.77 3.45
C TYR A 279 13.34 -1.46 4.53
N GLY A 280 14.28 -2.37 4.80
CA GLY A 280 15.41 -2.14 5.73
C GLY A 280 16.45 -1.12 5.25
N GLY A 281 16.39 -0.72 3.98
CA GLY A 281 17.29 0.29 3.41
C GLY A 281 17.37 0.22 1.89
N PHE A 282 17.78 1.32 1.26
CA PHE A 282 17.99 1.34 -0.20
C PHE A 282 19.34 0.72 -0.57
N VAL A 283 19.33 -0.14 -1.59
CA VAL A 283 20.56 -0.64 -2.22
C VAL A 283 21.30 0.52 -2.88
N ASN A 284 22.61 0.62 -2.64
CA ASN A 284 23.43 1.68 -3.22
C ASN A 284 23.66 1.47 -4.74
N ASN A 285 24.10 2.51 -5.44
CA ASN A 285 24.30 2.47 -6.89
C ASN A 285 25.37 1.46 -7.36
N GLY A 286 26.38 1.16 -6.52
CA GLY A 286 27.44 0.20 -6.85
C GLY A 286 26.89 -1.22 -6.89
N ASP A 287 26.25 -1.63 -5.80
CA ASP A 287 25.56 -2.92 -5.70
C ASP A 287 24.47 -3.05 -6.76
N ARG A 288 23.73 -1.97 -7.06
CA ARG A 288 22.72 -2.01 -8.13
C ARG A 288 23.31 -2.38 -9.49
N ARG A 289 24.42 -1.76 -9.88
CA ARG A 289 25.11 -2.08 -11.14
C ARG A 289 25.62 -3.53 -11.14
N LEU A 290 26.10 -4.01 -10.00
CA LEU A 290 26.56 -5.39 -9.85
C LEU A 290 25.40 -6.39 -10.03
N LEU A 291 24.23 -6.11 -9.44
CA LEU A 291 23.02 -6.92 -9.64
C LEU A 291 22.59 -6.95 -11.11
N ASP A 292 22.63 -5.80 -11.81
CA ASP A 292 22.31 -5.75 -13.25
C ASP A 292 23.29 -6.59 -14.09
N GLN A 293 24.59 -6.58 -13.76
CA GLN A 293 25.59 -7.42 -14.41
C GLN A 293 25.34 -8.91 -14.15
N LEU A 294 25.07 -9.30 -12.90
CA LEU A 294 24.79 -10.67 -12.52
C LEU A 294 23.56 -11.22 -13.24
N ARG A 295 22.51 -10.42 -13.40
CA ARG A 295 21.29 -10.80 -14.13
C ARG A 295 21.51 -11.03 -15.62
N ALA A 296 22.57 -10.46 -16.20
CA ALA A 296 22.94 -10.68 -17.59
C ALA A 296 23.76 -11.96 -17.81
N LEU A 297 24.21 -12.63 -16.74
CA LEU A 297 24.96 -13.89 -16.82
C LEU A 297 24.04 -15.06 -17.14
N SER A 298 24.61 -16.09 -17.79
CA SER A 298 23.95 -17.40 -17.86
C SER A 298 23.91 -18.06 -16.48
N PRO A 299 22.99 -19.00 -16.22
CA PRO A 299 22.92 -19.70 -14.93
C PRO A 299 24.25 -20.35 -14.51
N ALA A 300 24.97 -20.96 -15.46
CA ALA A 300 26.28 -21.57 -15.20
C ALA A 300 27.37 -20.53 -14.87
N ALA A 301 27.36 -19.36 -15.53
CA ALA A 301 28.28 -18.28 -15.20
C ALA A 301 27.94 -17.65 -13.84
N LEU A 302 26.65 -17.48 -13.54
CA LEU A 302 26.15 -16.95 -12.27
C LEU A 302 26.54 -17.83 -11.08
N ALA A 303 26.53 -19.16 -11.25
CA ALA A 303 26.96 -20.10 -10.22
C ALA A 303 28.43 -19.96 -9.83
N ASN A 304 29.27 -19.44 -10.72
CA ASN A 304 30.69 -19.21 -10.47
C ASN A 304 30.99 -17.76 -10.05
N ALA A 305 29.99 -16.88 -10.05
CA ALA A 305 30.17 -15.48 -9.69
C ALA A 305 30.42 -15.33 -8.18
N LYS A 306 31.40 -14.51 -7.82
CA LYS A 306 31.72 -14.17 -6.42
C LYS A 306 31.67 -12.65 -6.22
N PRO A 307 30.48 -12.05 -6.29
CA PRO A 307 30.33 -10.62 -6.06
C PRO A 307 30.70 -10.27 -4.62
N ALA A 308 31.19 -9.04 -4.42
CA ALA A 308 31.35 -8.45 -3.10
C ALA A 308 30.32 -7.31 -2.98
N PHE A 309 29.29 -7.53 -2.17
CA PHE A 309 28.24 -6.53 -1.93
C PHE A 309 28.60 -5.66 -0.73
N ALA A 310 28.28 -4.36 -0.80
CA ALA A 310 28.32 -3.51 0.39
C ALA A 310 27.08 -3.75 1.28
N ASP A 311 25.95 -4.10 0.67
CA ASP A 311 24.72 -4.51 1.35
C ASP A 311 24.73 -6.02 1.65
N ALA A 312 24.85 -6.37 2.93
CA ALA A 312 24.95 -7.75 3.40
C ALA A 312 23.72 -8.62 3.05
N ARG A 313 22.56 -8.01 2.78
CA ARG A 313 21.33 -8.74 2.43
C ARG A 313 21.45 -9.42 1.07
N LEU A 314 22.24 -8.85 0.17
CA LEU A 314 22.31 -9.27 -1.23
C LEU A 314 23.03 -10.61 -1.43
N GLU A 315 23.91 -11.00 -0.50
CA GLU A 315 24.57 -12.32 -0.55
C GLU A 315 23.54 -13.45 -0.42
N GLU A 316 22.68 -13.38 0.59
CA GLU A 316 21.63 -14.35 0.82
C GLU A 316 20.57 -14.30 -0.30
N ILE A 317 20.18 -13.11 -0.74
CA ILE A 317 19.20 -12.96 -1.84
C ILE A 317 19.73 -13.59 -3.13
N LEU A 318 21.01 -13.38 -3.46
CA LEU A 318 21.62 -13.99 -4.64
C LEU A 318 21.62 -15.53 -4.54
N PHE A 319 21.96 -16.06 -3.36
CA PHE A 319 21.91 -17.51 -3.12
C PHE A 319 20.48 -18.05 -3.32
N ARG A 320 19.47 -17.45 -2.67
CA ARG A 320 18.07 -17.87 -2.80
C ARG A 320 17.52 -17.71 -4.21
N TYR A 321 17.91 -16.64 -4.92
CA TYR A 321 17.57 -16.45 -6.32
C TYR A 321 18.09 -17.60 -7.18
N ARG A 322 19.35 -18.01 -7.01
CA ARG A 322 19.91 -19.17 -7.70
C ARG A 322 19.20 -20.46 -7.32
N ALA A 323 18.98 -20.71 -6.03
CA ALA A 323 18.37 -21.94 -5.57
C ALA A 323 16.92 -22.12 -6.06
N ARG A 324 16.15 -21.03 -6.14
CA ARG A 324 14.76 -21.04 -6.63
C ARG A 324 14.66 -21.20 -8.14
N ASN A 325 15.51 -20.50 -8.91
CA ASN A 325 15.35 -20.39 -10.35
C ASN A 325 16.26 -21.33 -11.15
N PHE A 326 17.42 -21.69 -10.59
CA PHE A 326 18.45 -22.50 -11.23
C PHE A 326 19.00 -23.58 -10.29
N PRO A 327 18.14 -24.42 -9.66
CA PRO A 327 18.57 -25.39 -8.65
C PRO A 327 19.63 -26.38 -9.19
N ALA A 328 19.57 -26.71 -10.48
CA ALA A 328 20.57 -27.59 -11.13
C ALA A 328 22.00 -27.00 -11.18
N THR A 329 22.18 -25.73 -10.82
CA THR A 329 23.49 -25.06 -10.76
C THR A 329 24.09 -25.01 -9.36
N LEU A 330 23.39 -25.56 -8.36
CA LEU A 330 23.89 -25.62 -7.00
C LEU A 330 24.94 -26.73 -6.86
N SER A 331 25.98 -26.49 -6.06
CA SER A 331 26.85 -27.58 -5.59
C SER A 331 26.10 -28.49 -4.60
N GLU A 332 26.70 -29.63 -4.23
CA GLU A 332 26.15 -30.51 -3.19
C GLU A 332 25.98 -29.78 -1.85
N SER A 333 26.95 -28.95 -1.46
CA SER A 333 26.88 -28.17 -0.23
C SER A 333 25.83 -27.07 -0.28
N GLU A 334 25.67 -26.41 -1.43
CA GLU A 334 24.62 -25.42 -1.64
C GLU A 334 23.23 -26.05 -1.65
N THR A 335 23.10 -27.26 -2.20
CA THR A 335 21.86 -28.05 -2.19
C THR A 335 21.50 -28.42 -0.76
N ALA A 336 22.44 -28.94 0.02
CA ALA A 336 22.21 -29.27 1.43
C ALA A 336 21.77 -28.04 2.25
N ARG A 337 22.43 -26.89 2.06
CA ARG A 337 22.03 -25.61 2.68
C ARG A 337 20.61 -25.19 2.28
N TRP A 338 20.25 -25.38 1.01
CA TRP A 338 18.92 -25.05 0.52
C TRP A 338 17.84 -25.96 1.11
N GLU A 339 18.11 -27.26 1.24
CA GLU A 339 17.20 -28.20 1.91
C GLU A 339 17.02 -27.88 3.39
N GLU A 340 18.09 -27.51 4.10
CA GLU A 340 18.00 -27.06 5.49
C GLU A 340 17.12 -25.80 5.61
N HIS A 341 17.31 -24.81 4.73
CA HIS A 341 16.46 -23.64 4.68
C HIS A 341 14.99 -23.98 4.40
N ARG A 342 14.72 -24.91 3.46
CA ARG A 342 13.36 -25.37 3.15
C ARG A 342 12.73 -26.05 4.37
N ALA A 343 13.44 -26.93 5.06
CA ALA A 343 12.95 -27.62 6.25
C ALA A 343 12.64 -26.63 7.38
N ALA A 344 13.55 -25.69 7.65
CA ALA A 344 13.33 -24.65 8.64
C ALA A 344 12.08 -23.80 8.34
N ARG A 345 11.83 -23.47 7.06
CA ARG A 345 10.62 -22.70 6.67
C ARG A 345 9.35 -23.53 6.68
N LEU A 346 9.37 -24.72 6.10
CA LEU A 346 8.17 -25.54 5.87
C LEU A 346 7.75 -26.34 7.10
N TYR A 347 8.68 -26.78 7.95
CA TYR A 347 8.37 -27.56 9.15
C TYR A 347 8.44 -26.71 10.42
N GLU A 348 9.52 -25.95 10.61
CA GLU A 348 9.76 -25.22 11.86
C GLU A 348 9.10 -23.83 11.90
N GLY A 349 8.60 -23.33 10.77
CA GLY A 349 7.99 -22.00 10.67
C GLY A 349 9.01 -20.86 10.85
N ALA A 350 10.28 -21.08 10.53
CA ALA A 350 11.36 -20.11 10.70
C ALA A 350 11.00 -18.76 10.05
N GLY A 351 11.27 -17.65 10.76
CA GLY A 351 10.90 -16.32 10.30
C GLY A 351 9.39 -16.08 10.19
N GLY A 352 8.58 -16.80 10.97
CA GLY A 352 7.12 -16.64 11.01
C GLY A 352 6.38 -17.25 9.81
N ALA A 353 7.02 -18.18 9.09
CA ALA A 353 6.38 -18.88 7.98
C ALA A 353 5.23 -19.77 8.46
N ARG A 354 4.13 -19.82 7.68
CA ARG A 354 3.10 -20.83 7.87
C ARG A 354 3.69 -22.19 7.51
N ASN A 355 3.89 -23.03 8.52
CA ASN A 355 4.42 -24.38 8.35
C ASN A 355 3.34 -25.38 7.88
N VAL A 356 3.76 -26.61 7.58
CA VAL A 356 2.90 -27.68 7.07
C VAL A 356 1.74 -27.98 8.02
N ASP A 357 2.02 -28.16 9.30
CA ASP A 357 0.98 -28.49 10.30
C ASP A 357 -0.08 -27.38 10.42
N MET A 358 0.36 -26.11 10.42
CA MET A 358 -0.56 -24.96 10.43
C MET A 358 -1.42 -24.93 9.17
N LEU A 359 -0.81 -25.16 7.99
CA LEU A 359 -1.54 -25.18 6.73
C LEU A 359 -2.56 -26.32 6.67
N PHE A 360 -2.20 -27.53 7.12
CA PHE A 360 -3.14 -28.65 7.17
C PHE A 360 -4.30 -28.40 8.13
N GLY A 361 -4.03 -27.86 9.32
CA GLY A 361 -5.09 -27.46 10.24
C GLY A 361 -6.03 -26.40 9.65
N GLU A 362 -5.51 -25.43 8.88
CA GLU A 362 -6.33 -24.45 8.16
C GLU A 362 -7.15 -25.10 7.03
N ILE A 363 -6.58 -26.04 6.28
CA ILE A 363 -7.27 -26.79 5.22
C ILE A 363 -8.42 -27.60 5.79
N ASP A 364 -8.20 -28.32 6.89
CA ASP A 364 -9.22 -29.13 7.55
C ASP A 364 -10.39 -28.25 8.03
N ALA A 365 -10.08 -27.13 8.71
CA ALA A 365 -11.10 -26.20 9.19
C ALA A 365 -11.92 -25.57 8.05
N LEU A 366 -11.29 -25.25 6.92
CA LEU A 366 -12.00 -24.71 5.75
C LEU A 366 -12.85 -25.78 5.07
N SER A 367 -12.39 -27.04 5.05
CA SER A 367 -13.10 -28.16 4.41
C SER A 367 -14.43 -28.45 5.08
N GLU A 368 -14.61 -28.17 6.38
CA GLU A 368 -15.87 -28.40 7.10
C GLU A 368 -17.08 -27.63 6.52
N THR A 369 -16.84 -26.52 5.82
CA THR A 369 -17.89 -25.64 5.28
C THR A 369 -17.72 -25.31 3.79
N ALA A 370 -16.76 -25.98 3.13
CA ALA A 370 -16.43 -25.74 1.73
C ALA A 370 -17.54 -26.20 0.79
N ASP A 371 -17.69 -25.51 -0.34
CA ASP A 371 -18.45 -26.03 -1.47
C ASP A 371 -17.57 -26.97 -2.33
N GLU A 372 -18.18 -27.69 -3.28
CA GLU A 372 -17.47 -28.66 -4.13
C GLU A 372 -16.24 -28.08 -4.84
N ARG A 373 -16.31 -26.81 -5.25
CA ARG A 373 -15.18 -26.13 -5.90
C ARG A 373 -14.06 -25.88 -4.89
N ALA A 374 -14.39 -25.37 -3.72
CA ALA A 374 -13.43 -25.11 -2.66
C ALA A 374 -12.78 -26.41 -2.16
N GLU A 375 -13.55 -27.49 -1.98
CA GLU A 375 -13.02 -28.82 -1.63
C GLU A 375 -11.98 -29.32 -2.65
N ALA A 376 -12.26 -29.17 -3.96
CA ALA A 376 -11.31 -29.56 -5.01
C ALA A 376 -10.00 -28.75 -4.94
N ILE A 377 -10.09 -27.45 -4.63
CA ILE A 377 -8.91 -26.59 -4.45
C ILE A 377 -8.13 -27.00 -3.20
N LEU A 378 -8.82 -27.25 -2.08
CA LEU A 378 -8.22 -27.67 -0.82
C LEU A 378 -7.50 -29.02 -0.95
N GLY A 379 -8.10 -29.99 -1.65
CA GLY A 379 -7.45 -31.26 -1.97
C GLY A 379 -6.18 -31.07 -2.81
N THR A 380 -6.23 -30.19 -3.83
CA THR A 380 -5.05 -29.87 -4.64
C THR A 380 -3.93 -29.21 -3.81
N LEU A 381 -4.29 -28.38 -2.82
CA LEU A 381 -3.30 -27.78 -1.91
C LEU A 381 -2.64 -28.83 -1.03
N TYR A 382 -3.40 -29.84 -0.57
CA TYR A 382 -2.87 -30.95 0.20
C TYR A 382 -1.84 -31.74 -0.60
N ASP A 383 -2.20 -32.17 -1.82
CA ASP A 383 -1.30 -32.88 -2.74
C ASP A 383 -0.02 -32.07 -3.05
N TYR A 384 -0.17 -30.76 -3.22
CA TYR A 384 0.96 -29.87 -3.48
C TYR A 384 1.93 -29.82 -2.30
N VAL A 385 1.43 -29.78 -1.05
CA VAL A 385 2.28 -29.78 0.14
C VAL A 385 3.09 -31.06 0.24
N GLU A 386 2.47 -32.22 0.04
CA GLU A 386 3.18 -33.51 0.04
C GLU A 386 4.27 -33.57 -1.04
N MET A 387 4.03 -32.95 -2.21
CA MET A 387 5.01 -32.89 -3.29
C MET A 387 6.23 -32.00 -2.96
N ILE A 388 6.04 -30.89 -2.23
CA ILE A 388 7.10 -29.90 -1.99
C ILE A 388 7.78 -30.04 -0.62
N ALA A 389 7.27 -30.85 0.28
CA ALA A 389 7.85 -31.02 1.60
C ALA A 389 9.23 -31.71 1.48
N PRO A 390 10.30 -31.20 2.14
CA PRO A 390 11.61 -31.85 2.11
C PRO A 390 11.53 -33.26 2.68
N ALA A 391 12.22 -34.23 2.06
CA ALA A 391 12.27 -35.58 2.59
C ALA A 391 12.90 -35.59 3.99
N HIS A 392 12.31 -36.34 4.91
CA HIS A 392 12.81 -36.52 6.27
C HIS A 392 14.17 -37.21 6.33
#